data_AF-A0A936EM71-F1
#
_entry.id   AF-A0A936EM71-F1
#
_cell.length_a   1.000
_cell.length_b   1.000
_cell.length_c   1.000
_cell.angle_alpha   90.00
_cell.angle_beta   90.00
_cell.angle_gamma   90.00
#
_symmetry.space_group_name_H-M   'P 1'
#
loop_
_entity.id
_entity.type
_entity.pdbx_description
1 polymer ?
#
loop_
_entity_poly.entity_id
_entity_poly.type
_entity_poly.pdbx_seq_one_letter_code
_entity_poly.pdbx_strand_id
1 'polypeptide(L)'
;MAVYSGSSGVAIGADAMSRAGYALNNIAIGDSAMGNSFQASENVAIGHQSLKNVNFGSAANTGNTATGAYSGRNITTGYWNTANGLVALENTTTGAGNTAIGVSSFRTNVTGYDNVGVGINTGYHVTSGYNTYLGSYAGEGAAGFSTGESNTGVGYFALSDIRSGTENVAVGRSALLFDTSGTANVAVGRSALRANLASHYNTAIGHEALLLHKRAGSTYNTAVGAAALEQDSSGFQNTGVGVSAFRFNKTGYYNTGVGINAGYYAKKKETHLLVLIQGWAKEAPGAMLQQIPAL
;
A
#
# COMPACT_ATOMS: atom_id res chain seq x y z
N MET A 1 -17.58 -11.29 -38.34
CA MET A 1 -16.14 -11.07 -38.07
C MET A 1 -15.70 -9.92 -38.96
N ALA A 2 -15.60 -8.70 -38.41
CA ALA A 2 -15.13 -7.55 -39.16
C ALA A 2 -13.67 -7.29 -38.76
N VAL A 3 -12.74 -7.79 -39.58
CA VAL A 3 -11.33 -7.38 -39.48
C VAL A 3 -11.24 -6.01 -40.15
N TYR A 4 -11.26 -4.94 -39.37
CA TYR A 4 -11.00 -3.61 -39.89
C TYR A 4 -9.48 -3.47 -40.08
N SER A 5 -9.01 -3.50 -41.33
CA SER A 5 -7.59 -3.32 -41.70
C SER A 5 -7.24 -1.90 -42.12
N GLY A 6 -8.14 -0.92 -41.88
CA GLY A 6 -7.84 0.49 -42.02
C GLY A 6 -7.19 0.99 -40.73
N SER A 7 -5.95 1.50 -40.85
CA SER A 7 -5.10 2.08 -39.78
C SER A 7 -4.44 1.09 -38.80
N SER A 8 -3.54 0.23 -39.29
CA SER A 8 -2.51 -0.54 -38.54
C SER A 8 -2.94 -1.30 -37.26
N GLY A 9 -4.24 -1.55 -37.06
CA GLY A 9 -4.79 -2.15 -35.84
C GLY A 9 -5.54 -3.46 -36.09
N VAL A 10 -5.92 -4.13 -35.00
CA VAL A 10 -6.70 -5.38 -34.98
C VAL A 10 -8.03 -5.12 -34.27
N ALA A 11 -9.17 -5.26 -34.97
CA ALA A 11 -10.51 -5.24 -34.36
C ALA A 11 -11.18 -6.60 -34.49
N ILE A 12 -11.62 -7.19 -33.38
CA ILE A 12 -12.34 -8.46 -33.34
C ILE A 12 -13.46 -8.36 -32.29
N GLY A 13 -14.71 -8.32 -32.73
CA GLY A 13 -15.88 -8.24 -31.84
C GLY A 13 -16.93 -7.29 -32.40
N ALA A 14 -18.15 -7.33 -31.85
CA ALA A 14 -19.14 -6.30 -32.14
C ALA A 14 -18.66 -4.96 -31.54
N ASP A 15 -18.82 -3.86 -32.28
CA ASP A 15 -18.44 -2.49 -31.87
C ASP A 15 -16.97 -2.29 -31.43
N ALA A 16 -16.07 -3.24 -31.72
CA ALA A 16 -14.66 -3.08 -31.44
C ALA A 16 -14.08 -1.96 -32.32
N MET A 17 -13.45 -0.96 -31.71
CA MET A 17 -12.93 0.26 -32.39
C MET A 17 -13.96 1.03 -33.24
N SER A 18 -15.26 0.98 -32.91
CA SER A 18 -16.31 1.60 -33.73
C SER A 18 -16.23 3.14 -33.87
N ARG A 19 -15.43 3.81 -33.03
CA ARG A 19 -15.22 5.27 -33.04
C ARG A 19 -13.75 5.71 -33.14
N ALA A 20 -12.84 4.80 -33.48
CA ALA A 20 -11.39 4.99 -33.48
C ALA A 20 -10.88 5.94 -34.60
N GLY A 21 -11.35 7.19 -34.63
CA GLY A 21 -10.82 8.22 -35.52
C GLY A 21 -9.38 8.58 -35.15
N TYR A 22 -8.48 8.55 -36.14
CA TYR A 22 -7.04 8.87 -36.02
C TYR A 22 -6.22 8.03 -35.02
N ALA A 23 -6.72 6.86 -34.67
CA ALA A 23 -6.12 5.97 -33.68
C ALA A 23 -5.30 4.87 -34.39
N LEU A 24 -3.98 4.90 -34.27
CA LEU A 24 -3.08 3.96 -34.96
C LEU A 24 -2.61 2.84 -34.02
N ASN A 25 -2.28 1.68 -34.59
CA ASN A 25 -1.56 0.60 -33.91
C ASN A 25 -2.28 0.05 -32.66
N ASN A 26 -3.61 -0.04 -32.69
CA ASN A 26 -4.40 -0.57 -31.58
C ASN A 26 -4.80 -2.04 -31.79
N ILE A 27 -4.86 -2.81 -30.71
CA ILE A 27 -5.44 -4.16 -30.67
C ILE A 27 -6.71 -4.09 -29.83
N ALA A 28 -7.87 -4.44 -30.39
CA ALA A 28 -9.16 -4.48 -29.74
C ALA A 28 -9.86 -5.82 -30.01
N ILE A 29 -9.98 -6.66 -28.99
CA ILE A 29 -10.56 -8.00 -29.07
C ILE A 29 -11.63 -8.14 -27.99
N GLY A 30 -12.90 -8.15 -28.37
CA GLY A 30 -14.05 -8.23 -27.48
C GLY A 30 -15.17 -7.30 -27.89
N ASP A 31 -16.37 -7.58 -27.41
CA ASP A 31 -17.53 -6.70 -27.61
C ASP A 31 -17.27 -5.31 -27.02
N SER A 32 -17.43 -4.26 -27.85
CA SER A 32 -17.18 -2.85 -27.50
C SER A 32 -15.77 -2.55 -26.96
N ALA A 33 -14.76 -3.40 -27.21
CA ALA A 33 -13.37 -3.10 -26.87
C ALA A 33 -12.91 -1.85 -27.63
N MET A 34 -12.44 -0.82 -26.92
CA MET A 34 -12.17 0.52 -27.47
C MET A 34 -13.34 1.17 -28.24
N GLY A 35 -14.58 0.75 -28.01
CA GLY A 35 -15.73 1.17 -28.86
C GLY A 35 -16.06 2.67 -28.82
N ASN A 36 -15.64 3.40 -27.78
CA ASN A 36 -15.80 4.84 -27.68
C ASN A 36 -14.46 5.60 -27.71
N SER A 37 -13.35 4.94 -28.00
CA SER A 37 -12.02 5.56 -27.93
C SER A 37 -11.75 6.40 -29.18
N PHE A 38 -11.16 7.58 -28.99
CA PHE A 38 -10.91 8.58 -30.03
C PHE A 38 -9.52 9.20 -29.86
N GLN A 39 -8.76 9.32 -30.97
CA GLN A 39 -7.41 9.90 -30.98
C GLN A 39 -6.38 9.20 -30.06
N ALA A 40 -6.59 7.92 -29.74
CA ALA A 40 -5.75 7.12 -28.85
C ALA A 40 -5.01 6.01 -29.60
N SER A 41 -3.68 6.09 -29.68
CA SER A 41 -2.85 5.12 -30.41
C SER A 41 -2.08 4.19 -29.47
N GLU A 42 -1.66 3.03 -30.00
CA GLU A 42 -0.77 2.06 -29.33
C GLU A 42 -1.39 1.34 -28.12
N ASN A 43 -2.70 1.13 -28.11
CA ASN A 43 -3.40 0.44 -27.02
C ASN A 43 -3.63 -1.05 -27.32
N VAL A 44 -3.68 -1.86 -26.27
CA VAL A 44 -4.12 -3.25 -26.32
C VAL A 44 -5.33 -3.41 -25.41
N ALA A 45 -6.47 -3.81 -25.96
CA ALA A 45 -7.74 -3.98 -25.27
C ALA A 45 -8.30 -5.36 -25.57
N ILE A 46 -8.35 -6.25 -24.58
CA ILE A 46 -8.84 -7.62 -24.74
C ILE A 46 -9.89 -7.92 -23.67
N GLY A 47 -11.16 -7.99 -24.06
CA GLY A 47 -12.29 -8.25 -23.18
C GLY A 47 -13.48 -7.35 -23.49
N HIS A 48 -14.65 -7.73 -23.00
CA HIS A 48 -15.87 -6.91 -23.14
C HIS A 48 -15.66 -5.52 -22.51
N GLN A 49 -15.82 -4.47 -23.31
CA GLN A 49 -15.64 -3.06 -22.91
C GLN A 49 -14.26 -2.73 -22.29
N SER A 50 -13.22 -3.51 -22.60
CA SER A 50 -11.84 -3.18 -22.26
C SER A 50 -11.43 -1.87 -22.94
N LEU A 51 -10.82 -0.94 -22.20
CA LEU A 51 -10.43 0.41 -22.67
C LEU A 51 -11.53 1.12 -23.47
N LYS A 52 -12.80 0.99 -23.08
CA LYS A 52 -13.92 1.52 -23.88
C LYS A 52 -13.77 3.01 -24.21
N ASN A 53 -13.35 3.84 -23.25
CA ASN A 53 -13.42 5.30 -23.33
C ASN A 53 -12.04 6.00 -23.28
N VAL A 54 -11.06 5.60 -24.11
CA VAL A 54 -9.77 6.30 -24.23
C VAL A 54 -9.86 7.47 -25.21
N ASN A 55 -9.96 8.69 -24.69
CA ASN A 55 -10.40 9.89 -25.40
C ASN A 55 -9.47 11.08 -25.15
N PHE A 56 -8.75 11.49 -26.20
CA PHE A 56 -7.89 12.65 -26.20
C PHE A 56 -8.47 13.76 -27.09
N GLY A 57 -8.05 15.02 -26.88
CA GLY A 57 -8.44 16.16 -27.72
C GLY A 57 -7.57 16.34 -28.98
N SER A 58 -6.45 15.62 -29.06
CA SER A 58 -5.59 15.50 -30.23
C SER A 58 -4.96 14.11 -30.27
N ALA A 59 -4.48 13.67 -31.44
CA ALA A 59 -3.84 12.36 -31.60
C ALA A 59 -2.68 12.18 -30.60
N ALA A 60 -2.76 11.13 -29.77
CA ALA A 60 -1.79 10.84 -28.72
C ALA A 60 -1.31 9.39 -28.78
N ASN A 61 -0.04 9.18 -28.42
CA ASN A 61 0.52 7.85 -28.16
C ASN A 61 0.20 7.48 -26.72
N THR A 62 -0.85 6.69 -26.52
CA THR A 62 -1.42 6.46 -25.19
C THR A 62 -0.84 5.21 -24.53
N GLY A 63 -0.59 4.15 -25.29
CA GLY A 63 0.19 3.01 -24.80
C GLY A 63 -0.45 2.25 -23.63
N ASN A 64 -1.78 2.19 -23.54
CA ASN A 64 -2.45 1.46 -22.46
C ASN A 64 -2.64 -0.02 -22.84
N THR A 65 -2.36 -0.93 -21.92
CA THR A 65 -2.64 -2.37 -22.07
C THR A 65 -3.72 -2.77 -21.09
N ALA A 66 -4.81 -3.37 -21.56
CA ALA A 66 -5.91 -3.83 -20.74
C ALA A 66 -6.44 -5.19 -21.21
N THR A 67 -6.59 -6.10 -20.25
CA THR A 67 -7.02 -7.48 -20.47
C THR A 67 -8.02 -7.85 -19.36
N GLY A 68 -9.21 -8.30 -19.75
CA GLY A 68 -10.33 -8.57 -18.84
C GLY A 68 -11.53 -7.66 -19.12
N ALA A 69 -12.73 -8.12 -18.74
CA ALA A 69 -13.95 -7.33 -18.93
C ALA A 69 -13.89 -6.04 -18.09
N TYR A 70 -14.26 -4.92 -18.71
CA TYR A 70 -14.26 -3.58 -18.11
C TYR A 70 -12.89 -3.10 -17.59
N SER A 71 -11.79 -3.77 -17.96
CA SER A 71 -10.44 -3.32 -17.59
C SER A 71 -10.09 -2.00 -18.29
N GLY A 72 -9.61 -1.02 -17.53
CA GLY A 72 -9.29 0.33 -18.02
C GLY A 72 -10.47 1.07 -18.66
N ARG A 73 -11.71 0.68 -18.38
CA ARG A 73 -12.91 1.11 -19.14
C ARG A 73 -13.02 2.62 -19.35
N ASN A 74 -12.68 3.40 -18.33
CA ASN A 74 -12.85 4.87 -18.34
C ASN A 74 -11.53 5.66 -18.39
N ILE A 75 -10.39 5.05 -18.73
CA ILE A 75 -9.10 5.75 -18.91
C ILE A 75 -9.26 6.78 -20.02
N THR A 76 -9.62 8.03 -19.69
CA THR A 76 -9.92 9.07 -20.68
C THR A 76 -8.64 9.62 -21.31
N THR A 77 -7.81 10.28 -20.51
CA THR A 77 -6.58 10.96 -20.95
C THR A 77 -5.33 10.41 -20.30
N GLY A 78 -5.45 9.29 -19.58
CA GLY A 78 -4.33 8.54 -19.00
C GLY A 78 -3.52 7.79 -20.05
N TYR A 79 -2.22 7.70 -19.83
CA TYR A 79 -1.25 7.02 -20.68
C TYR A 79 -0.42 6.00 -19.89
N TRP A 80 0.13 5.00 -20.58
CA TRP A 80 1.04 3.99 -20.05
C TRP A 80 0.48 3.18 -18.86
N ASN A 81 -0.82 2.91 -18.86
CA ASN A 81 -1.44 2.06 -17.84
C ASN A 81 -1.49 0.59 -18.28
N THR A 82 -1.24 -0.33 -17.36
CA THR A 82 -1.44 -1.78 -17.51
C THR A 82 -2.58 -2.23 -16.61
N ALA A 83 -3.68 -2.74 -17.16
CA ALA A 83 -4.88 -3.20 -16.46
C ALA A 83 -5.20 -4.66 -16.80
N ASN A 84 -4.75 -5.62 -16.00
CA ASN A 84 -5.03 -7.04 -16.22
C ASN A 84 -5.94 -7.61 -15.13
N GLY A 85 -7.22 -7.80 -15.43
CA GLY A 85 -8.22 -8.34 -14.52
C GLY A 85 -9.60 -7.74 -14.76
N LEU A 86 -10.64 -8.45 -14.30
CA LEU A 86 -12.00 -7.92 -14.30
C LEU A 86 -12.02 -6.58 -13.53
N VAL A 87 -12.52 -5.52 -14.17
CA VAL A 87 -12.66 -4.16 -13.61
C VAL A 87 -11.38 -3.55 -13.01
N ALA A 88 -10.19 -4.00 -13.41
CA ALA A 88 -8.93 -3.34 -13.06
C ALA A 88 -8.87 -1.93 -13.68
N LEU A 89 -8.50 -0.90 -12.92
CA LEU A 89 -8.46 0.51 -13.37
C LEU A 89 -9.77 1.02 -14.02
N GLU A 90 -10.94 0.48 -13.62
CA GLU A 90 -12.22 0.76 -14.30
C GLU A 90 -12.55 2.27 -14.38
N ASN A 91 -12.29 3.03 -13.31
CA ASN A 91 -12.67 4.44 -13.19
C ASN A 91 -11.47 5.41 -13.18
N THR A 92 -10.32 4.98 -13.68
CA THR A 92 -9.20 5.91 -13.90
C THR A 92 -9.50 6.86 -15.04
N THR A 93 -9.29 8.17 -14.88
CA THR A 93 -9.56 9.17 -15.93
C THR A 93 -8.25 9.73 -16.50
N THR A 94 -7.46 10.41 -15.68
CA THR A 94 -6.21 11.08 -16.09
C THR A 94 -4.95 10.40 -15.55
N GLY A 95 -5.10 9.40 -14.68
CA GLY A 95 -3.97 8.67 -14.10
C GLY A 95 -3.07 8.02 -15.15
N ALA A 96 -1.75 8.11 -14.95
CA ALA A 96 -0.74 7.61 -15.89
C ALA A 96 0.27 6.68 -15.19
N GLY A 97 0.85 5.75 -15.93
CA GLY A 97 1.91 4.87 -15.41
C GLY A 97 1.46 3.84 -14.37
N ASN A 98 0.15 3.55 -14.24
CA ASN A 98 -0.32 2.60 -13.25
C ASN A 98 -0.26 1.15 -13.77
N THR A 99 0.22 0.23 -12.94
CA THR A 99 0.15 -1.22 -13.18
C THR A 99 -0.85 -1.84 -12.21
N ALA A 100 -1.94 -2.40 -12.73
CA ALA A 100 -3.02 -3.03 -11.97
C ALA A 100 -3.26 -4.44 -12.49
N ILE A 101 -2.92 -5.46 -11.70
CA ILE A 101 -3.05 -6.87 -12.04
C ILE A 101 -3.89 -7.57 -10.97
N GLY A 102 -5.11 -7.94 -11.29
CA GLY A 102 -6.07 -8.60 -10.39
C GLY A 102 -7.45 -7.96 -10.46
N VAL A 103 -8.44 -8.67 -9.92
CA VAL A 103 -9.84 -8.20 -9.92
C VAL A 103 -9.96 -6.93 -9.10
N SER A 104 -10.52 -5.88 -9.69
CA SER A 104 -10.74 -4.58 -9.05
C SER A 104 -9.48 -3.89 -8.51
N SER A 105 -8.27 -4.25 -8.98
CA SER A 105 -7.06 -3.50 -8.62
C SER A 105 -7.17 -2.05 -9.12
N PHE A 106 -6.97 -1.09 -8.23
CA PHE A 106 -7.09 0.37 -8.48
C PHE A 106 -8.42 0.80 -9.13
N ARG A 107 -9.53 0.11 -8.80
CA ARG A 107 -10.81 0.33 -9.47
C ARG A 107 -11.28 1.79 -9.47
N THR A 108 -11.09 2.52 -8.37
CA THR A 108 -11.53 3.93 -8.26
C THR A 108 -10.39 4.94 -8.37
N ASN A 109 -9.26 4.56 -8.96
CA ASN A 109 -8.11 5.45 -9.08
C ASN A 109 -8.30 6.52 -10.15
N VAL A 110 -8.93 7.65 -9.83
CA VAL A 110 -9.28 8.71 -10.77
C VAL A 110 -8.04 9.38 -11.40
N THR A 111 -7.14 9.91 -10.57
CA THR A 111 -6.00 10.76 -10.99
C THR A 111 -4.63 10.25 -10.58
N GLY A 112 -4.55 9.17 -9.80
CA GLY A 112 -3.29 8.65 -9.27
C GLY A 112 -2.37 8.13 -10.38
N TYR A 113 -1.07 8.23 -10.14
CA TYR A 113 -0.04 7.98 -11.13
C TYR A 113 1.09 7.13 -10.56
N ASP A 114 1.78 6.36 -11.41
CA ASP A 114 2.93 5.54 -11.02
C ASP A 114 2.65 4.59 -9.83
N ASN A 115 1.43 4.03 -9.77
CA ASN A 115 1.10 3.03 -8.77
C ASN A 115 1.23 1.60 -9.34
N VAL A 116 1.71 0.66 -8.52
CA VAL A 116 1.78 -0.77 -8.82
C VAL A 116 0.85 -1.51 -7.87
N GLY A 117 0.02 -2.40 -8.40
CA GLY A 117 -1.05 -3.10 -7.69
C GLY A 117 -1.19 -4.48 -8.26
N VAL A 118 -0.89 -5.50 -7.48
CA VAL A 118 -0.95 -6.90 -7.90
C VAL A 118 -1.70 -7.71 -6.84
N GLY A 119 -2.95 -8.04 -7.12
CA GLY A 119 -3.85 -8.73 -6.22
C GLY A 119 -5.31 -8.30 -6.40
N ILE A 120 -6.21 -8.95 -5.66
CA ILE A 120 -7.62 -8.56 -5.65
C ILE A 120 -7.77 -7.31 -4.78
N ASN A 121 -8.51 -6.30 -5.25
CA ASN A 121 -8.78 -5.05 -4.52
C ASN A 121 -7.53 -4.28 -4.06
N THR A 122 -6.36 -4.50 -4.66
CA THR A 122 -5.18 -3.69 -4.33
C THR A 122 -5.43 -2.23 -4.70
N GLY A 123 -5.16 -1.31 -3.79
CA GLY A 123 -5.31 0.12 -4.08
C GLY A 123 -6.73 0.56 -4.46
N TYR A 124 -7.77 -0.19 -4.07
CA TYR A 124 -9.14 -0.01 -4.59
C TYR A 124 -9.62 1.45 -4.56
N HIS A 125 -9.31 2.17 -3.47
CA HIS A 125 -9.69 3.56 -3.20
C HIS A 125 -8.59 4.61 -3.42
N VAL A 126 -7.43 4.25 -3.95
CA VAL A 126 -6.26 5.16 -4.10
C VAL A 126 -6.50 6.19 -5.20
N THR A 127 -6.22 7.47 -4.93
CA THR A 127 -6.31 8.58 -5.91
C THR A 127 -5.00 9.37 -6.06
N SER A 128 -3.96 8.97 -5.36
CA SER A 128 -2.61 9.56 -5.27
C SER A 128 -1.57 8.68 -6.01
N GLY A 129 -0.30 9.06 -5.97
CA GLY A 129 0.77 8.40 -6.72
C GLY A 129 1.78 7.56 -5.93
N TYR A 130 2.71 6.95 -6.66
CA TYR A 130 3.92 6.29 -6.16
C TYR A 130 3.71 5.15 -5.15
N ASN A 131 2.56 4.48 -5.16
CA ASN A 131 2.32 3.37 -4.25
C ASN A 131 2.63 2.01 -4.88
N THR A 132 3.17 1.08 -4.10
CA THR A 132 3.37 -0.33 -4.50
C THR A 132 2.60 -1.26 -3.58
N TYR A 133 1.57 -1.94 -4.10
CA TYR A 133 0.71 -2.86 -3.38
C TYR A 133 0.74 -4.26 -3.99
N LEU A 134 1.11 -5.27 -3.20
CA LEU A 134 1.20 -6.67 -3.63
C LEU A 134 0.50 -7.59 -2.61
N GLY A 135 -0.52 -8.31 -3.05
CA GLY A 135 -1.35 -9.19 -2.21
C GLY A 135 -2.78 -8.68 -2.08
N SER A 136 -3.75 -9.58 -1.93
CA SER A 136 -5.15 -9.17 -1.89
C SER A 136 -5.43 -8.19 -0.74
N TYR A 137 -6.17 -7.12 -1.06
CA TYR A 137 -6.52 -6.02 -0.18
C TYR A 137 -5.32 -5.20 0.35
N ALA A 138 -4.13 -5.35 -0.25
CA ALA A 138 -3.01 -4.46 0.08
C ALA A 138 -3.31 -3.04 -0.39
N GLY A 139 -3.20 -2.07 0.52
CA GLY A 139 -3.50 -0.66 0.23
C GLY A 139 -4.93 -0.40 -0.23
N GLU A 140 -5.91 -1.25 0.11
CA GLU A 140 -7.31 -1.12 -0.34
C GLU A 140 -7.85 0.31 -0.15
N GLY A 141 -7.44 0.94 0.96
CA GLY A 141 -7.86 2.26 1.41
C GLY A 141 -9.14 2.16 2.23
N ALA A 142 -9.25 2.97 3.29
CA ALA A 142 -10.49 3.09 4.02
C ALA A 142 -11.62 3.58 3.09
N ALA A 143 -12.88 3.18 3.38
CA ALA A 143 -14.04 3.57 2.58
C ALA A 143 -14.03 5.08 2.26
N GLY A 144 -13.91 5.42 0.97
CA GLY A 144 -13.73 6.78 0.48
C GLY A 144 -12.63 6.90 -0.57
N PHE A 145 -11.91 8.02 -0.54
CA PHE A 145 -10.69 8.22 -1.34
C PHE A 145 -9.47 8.16 -0.42
N SER A 146 -8.42 7.49 -0.88
CA SER A 146 -7.11 7.47 -0.23
C SER A 146 -6.14 8.36 -1.01
N THR A 147 -5.63 9.39 -0.35
CA THR A 147 -4.64 10.34 -0.87
C THR A 147 -3.23 10.00 -0.41
N GLY A 148 -3.02 8.82 0.20
CA GLY A 148 -1.70 8.39 0.68
C GLY A 148 -0.72 8.15 -0.47
N GLU A 149 0.49 8.69 -0.38
CA GLU A 149 1.50 8.67 -1.44
C GLU A 149 2.76 7.96 -0.98
N SER A 150 3.51 7.37 -1.91
CA SER A 150 4.82 6.76 -1.64
C SER A 150 4.79 5.61 -0.63
N ASN A 151 3.70 4.83 -0.59
CA ASN A 151 3.58 3.69 0.32
C ASN A 151 3.93 2.36 -0.36
N THR A 152 4.53 1.44 0.39
CA THR A 152 4.79 0.06 -0.05
C THR A 152 4.04 -0.91 0.86
N GLY A 153 3.03 -1.62 0.35
CA GLY A 153 2.28 -2.65 1.06
C GLY A 153 2.40 -4.01 0.40
N VAL A 154 3.07 -4.97 1.03
CA VAL A 154 3.28 -6.32 0.51
C VAL A 154 2.72 -7.34 1.50
N GLY A 155 1.59 -7.96 1.18
CA GLY A 155 0.94 -8.99 1.97
C GLY A 155 -0.58 -8.81 2.01
N TYR A 156 -1.28 -9.87 2.40
CA TYR A 156 -2.73 -9.84 2.59
C TYR A 156 -3.12 -8.78 3.64
N PHE A 157 -3.92 -7.79 3.24
CA PHE A 157 -4.30 -6.61 4.04
C PHE A 157 -3.13 -5.76 4.58
N ALA A 158 -1.97 -5.72 3.93
CA ALA A 158 -0.96 -4.74 4.29
C ALA A 158 -1.48 -3.32 3.96
N LEU A 159 -1.46 -2.37 4.91
CA LEU A 159 -1.95 -0.99 4.73
C LEU A 159 -3.43 -0.87 4.28
N SER A 160 -4.33 -1.77 4.66
CA SER A 160 -5.69 -1.75 4.09
C SER A 160 -6.48 -0.48 4.39
N ASP A 161 -6.27 0.16 5.54
CA ASP A 161 -7.07 1.33 5.95
C ASP A 161 -6.38 2.67 5.67
N ILE A 162 -5.31 2.68 4.86
CA ILE A 162 -4.55 3.88 4.53
C ILE A 162 -5.45 4.94 3.88
N ARG A 163 -5.47 6.15 4.44
CA ARG A 163 -6.31 7.27 3.98
C ARG A 163 -5.47 8.42 3.46
N SER A 164 -4.51 8.91 4.24
CA SER A 164 -3.64 10.03 3.87
C SER A 164 -2.20 9.84 4.32
N GLY A 165 -1.84 8.64 4.81
CA GLY A 165 -0.50 8.35 5.26
C GLY A 165 0.48 8.24 4.10
N THR A 166 1.74 8.59 4.36
CA THR A 166 2.77 8.70 3.33
C THR A 166 4.03 7.96 3.73
N GLU A 167 4.81 7.49 2.75
CA GLU A 167 6.15 6.92 2.98
C GLU A 167 6.16 5.71 3.93
N ASN A 168 5.05 4.96 4.04
CA ASN A 168 4.98 3.78 4.90
C ASN A 168 5.41 2.52 4.15
N VAL A 169 6.16 1.65 4.83
CA VAL A 169 6.55 0.32 4.34
C VAL A 169 5.90 -0.74 5.22
N ALA A 170 5.04 -1.58 4.65
CA ALA A 170 4.34 -2.67 5.31
C ALA A 170 4.58 -3.98 4.56
N VAL A 171 5.35 -4.91 5.14
CA VAL A 171 5.65 -6.20 4.53
C VAL A 171 5.22 -7.32 5.48
N GLY A 172 4.15 -8.02 5.14
CA GLY A 172 3.58 -9.09 5.94
C GLY A 172 2.06 -9.03 5.99
N ARG A 173 1.42 -10.15 6.31
CA ARG A 173 -0.03 -10.19 6.51
C ARG A 173 -0.45 -9.21 7.60
N SER A 174 -1.34 -8.27 7.27
CA SER A 174 -1.89 -7.27 8.18
C SER A 174 -0.85 -6.36 8.84
N ALA A 175 0.33 -6.17 8.23
CA ALA A 175 1.27 -5.14 8.65
C ALA A 175 0.67 -3.75 8.39
N LEU A 176 0.74 -2.84 9.38
CA LEU A 176 0.12 -1.51 9.32
C LEU A 176 -1.36 -1.50 8.88
N LEU A 177 -2.12 -2.56 9.24
CA LEU A 177 -3.50 -2.76 8.79
C LEU A 177 -4.39 -1.53 8.98
N PHE A 178 -4.36 -0.94 10.17
CA PHE A 178 -5.25 0.14 10.59
C PHE A 178 -4.63 1.54 10.46
N ASP A 179 -3.49 1.67 9.77
CA ASP A 179 -2.85 2.98 9.60
C ASP A 179 -3.69 3.84 8.67
N THR A 180 -4.17 4.98 9.17
CA THR A 180 -5.02 5.90 8.40
C THR A 180 -4.24 7.10 7.89
N SER A 181 -3.34 7.67 8.70
CA SER A 181 -2.60 8.89 8.35
C SER A 181 -1.15 8.90 8.83
N GLY A 182 -0.59 7.75 9.20
CA GLY A 182 0.81 7.65 9.65
C GLY A 182 1.80 7.97 8.53
N THR A 183 3.02 8.34 8.91
CA THR A 183 4.07 8.75 7.97
C THR A 183 5.39 8.10 8.32
N ALA A 184 6.12 7.63 7.31
CA ALA A 184 7.47 7.10 7.47
C ALA A 184 7.56 5.97 8.53
N ASN A 185 6.54 5.09 8.59
CA ASN A 185 6.60 3.89 9.42
C ASN A 185 7.11 2.69 8.62
N VAL A 186 7.92 1.85 9.25
CA VAL A 186 8.41 0.59 8.68
C VAL A 186 7.86 -0.57 9.52
N ALA A 187 7.09 -1.46 8.91
CA ALA A 187 6.48 -2.62 9.53
C ALA A 187 6.77 -3.89 8.71
N VAL A 188 7.67 -4.74 9.19
CA VAL A 188 8.08 -5.97 8.50
C VAL A 188 7.80 -7.17 9.40
N GLY A 189 6.78 -7.94 9.08
CA GLY A 189 6.31 -9.08 9.85
C GLY A 189 4.80 -9.14 9.90
N ARG A 190 4.26 -10.35 10.14
CA ARG A 190 2.81 -10.51 10.34
C ARG A 190 2.36 -9.65 11.52
N SER A 191 1.35 -8.82 11.27
CA SER A 191 0.76 -7.91 12.26
C SER A 191 1.73 -6.91 12.91
N ALA A 192 2.89 -6.64 12.30
CA ALA A 192 3.79 -5.58 12.77
C ALA A 192 3.08 -4.21 12.65
N LEU A 193 3.12 -3.38 13.71
CA LEU A 193 2.43 -2.08 13.79
C LEU A 193 0.94 -2.12 13.40
N ARG A 194 0.27 -3.28 13.56
CA ARG A 194 -1.10 -3.50 13.03
C ARG A 194 -2.11 -2.43 13.46
N ALA A 195 -2.02 -1.98 14.71
CA ALA A 195 -2.97 -1.03 15.29
C ALA A 195 -2.56 0.44 15.18
N ASN A 196 -1.45 0.75 14.49
CA ASN A 196 -1.03 2.13 14.26
C ASN A 196 -2.15 2.86 13.55
N LEU A 197 -2.64 3.97 14.10
CA LEU A 197 -3.73 4.74 13.49
C LEU A 197 -3.19 5.95 12.70
N ALA A 198 -2.21 6.64 13.29
CA ALA A 198 -1.70 7.92 12.78
C ALA A 198 -0.30 8.25 13.28
N SER A 199 0.42 7.31 13.90
CA SER A 199 1.78 7.60 14.39
C SER A 199 2.77 7.67 13.23
N HIS A 200 3.93 8.28 13.48
CA HIS A 200 4.98 8.49 12.49
C HIS A 200 6.34 7.98 13.01
N TYR A 201 7.24 7.68 12.08
CA TYR A 201 8.64 7.34 12.35
C TYR A 201 8.84 6.13 13.28
N ASN A 202 7.94 5.14 13.23
CA ASN A 202 8.13 3.89 13.98
C ASN A 202 8.72 2.80 13.09
N THR A 203 9.67 2.03 13.61
CA THR A 203 10.22 0.83 12.96
C THR A 203 9.84 -0.41 13.76
N ALA A 204 9.13 -1.35 13.14
CA ALA A 204 8.71 -2.63 13.71
C ALA A 204 9.12 -3.78 12.78
N ILE A 205 10.05 -4.61 13.21
CA ILE A 205 10.55 -5.76 12.43
C ILE A 205 10.37 -7.01 13.29
N GLY A 206 9.40 -7.86 12.95
CA GLY A 206 9.07 -9.09 13.66
C GLY A 206 7.58 -9.37 13.71
N HIS A 207 7.22 -10.63 13.97
CA HIS A 207 5.83 -11.00 14.24
C HIS A 207 5.30 -10.22 15.45
N GLU A 208 4.22 -9.45 15.25
CA GLU A 208 3.54 -8.67 16.31
C GLU A 208 4.44 -7.63 17.02
N ALA A 209 5.53 -7.18 16.39
CA ALA A 209 6.29 -6.04 16.88
C ALA A 209 5.41 -4.77 16.86
N LEU A 210 5.34 -4.04 17.98
CA LEU A 210 4.47 -2.87 18.16
C LEU A 210 2.97 -3.12 17.82
N LEU A 211 2.46 -4.33 18.08
CA LEU A 211 1.11 -4.76 17.70
C LEU A 211 -0.03 -3.81 18.13
N LEU A 212 -0.01 -3.35 19.38
CA LEU A 212 -1.11 -2.58 20.00
C LEU A 212 -0.85 -1.07 20.05
N HIS A 213 0.04 -0.59 19.18
CA HIS A 213 0.42 0.80 19.10
C HIS A 213 -0.69 1.65 18.49
N LYS A 214 -1.53 2.32 19.31
CA LYS A 214 -2.85 2.83 18.88
C LYS A 214 -2.99 4.35 18.80
N ARG A 215 -2.04 5.13 19.31
CA ARG A 215 -2.28 6.55 19.61
C ARG A 215 -1.43 7.49 18.76
N ALA A 216 -2.07 8.48 18.14
CA ALA A 216 -1.38 9.60 17.51
C ALA A 216 -0.41 10.26 18.51
N GLY A 217 0.83 10.50 18.08
CA GLY A 217 1.90 11.08 18.89
C GLY A 217 2.89 10.06 19.49
N SER A 218 2.60 8.77 19.40
CA SER A 218 3.53 7.71 19.82
C SER A 218 4.53 7.45 18.69
N THR A 219 5.61 8.22 18.67
CA THR A 219 6.53 8.34 17.54
C THR A 219 7.93 7.87 17.91
N TYR A 220 8.75 7.58 16.89
CA TYR A 220 10.17 7.27 17.06
C TYR A 220 10.47 5.99 17.87
N ASN A 221 9.59 4.99 17.84
CA ASN A 221 9.86 3.70 18.47
C ASN A 221 10.56 2.75 17.48
N THR A 222 11.56 2.02 17.95
CA THR A 222 12.25 0.95 17.22
C THR A 222 12.03 -0.38 17.93
N ALA A 223 11.31 -1.31 17.31
CA ALA A 223 11.04 -2.65 17.79
C ALA A 223 11.58 -3.68 16.79
N VAL A 224 12.62 -4.41 17.15
CA VAL A 224 13.24 -5.43 16.29
C VAL A 224 13.26 -6.76 17.02
N GLY A 225 12.38 -7.68 16.66
CA GLY A 225 12.18 -8.98 17.30
C GLY A 225 10.70 -9.32 17.42
N ALA A 226 10.37 -10.61 17.46
CA ALA A 226 9.00 -11.05 17.67
C ALA A 226 8.45 -10.54 19.02
N ALA A 227 7.27 -9.92 19.00
CA ALA A 227 6.61 -9.30 20.15
C ALA A 227 7.45 -8.22 20.88
N ALA A 228 8.46 -7.63 20.23
CA ALA A 228 9.14 -6.45 20.78
C ALA A 228 8.16 -5.27 20.87
N LEU A 229 8.11 -4.61 22.03
CA LEU A 229 7.18 -3.51 22.34
C LEU A 229 5.71 -3.80 22.01
N GLU A 230 5.28 -5.08 22.05
CA GLU A 230 3.96 -5.53 21.59
C GLU A 230 2.78 -4.74 22.20
N GLN A 231 2.85 -4.47 23.50
CA GLN A 231 1.78 -3.82 24.26
C GLN A 231 2.00 -2.31 24.43
N ASP A 232 2.97 -1.72 23.71
CA ASP A 232 3.18 -0.28 23.73
C ASP A 232 1.98 0.42 23.08
N SER A 233 1.23 1.16 23.91
CA SER A 233 -0.03 1.80 23.53
C SER A 233 0.08 3.31 23.38
N SER A 234 1.09 3.93 23.99
CA SER A 234 1.29 5.38 23.94
C SER A 234 2.74 5.86 24.10
N GLY A 235 3.72 4.96 24.19
CA GLY A 235 5.13 5.26 24.36
C GLY A 235 5.77 5.87 23.13
N PHE A 236 6.87 6.59 23.33
CA PHE A 236 7.61 7.28 22.28
C PHE A 236 9.11 7.17 22.56
N GLN A 237 9.91 7.16 21.50
CA GLN A 237 11.38 7.09 21.59
C GLN A 237 11.89 5.87 22.39
N ASN A 238 11.19 4.73 22.30
CA ASN A 238 11.66 3.46 22.87
C ASN A 238 12.40 2.64 21.81
N THR A 239 13.50 2.01 22.20
CA THR A 239 14.25 1.03 21.40
C THR A 239 14.19 -0.33 22.09
N GLY A 240 13.50 -1.31 21.49
CA GLY A 240 13.46 -2.70 21.92
C GLY A 240 14.02 -3.62 20.84
N VAL A 241 15.18 -4.21 21.07
CA VAL A 241 15.85 -5.12 20.13
C VAL A 241 16.02 -6.48 20.79
N GLY A 242 15.26 -7.47 20.33
CA GLY A 242 15.23 -8.84 20.86
C GLY A 242 13.80 -9.35 20.98
N VAL A 243 13.63 -10.68 20.98
CA VAL A 243 12.32 -11.30 21.16
C VAL A 243 11.74 -10.86 22.50
N SER A 244 10.52 -10.32 22.47
CA SER A 244 9.78 -9.82 23.64
C SER A 244 10.50 -8.72 24.45
N ALA A 245 11.46 -8.00 23.85
CA ALA A 245 12.04 -6.81 24.46
C ALA A 245 10.93 -5.78 24.73
N PHE A 246 10.82 -5.30 25.98
CA PHE A 246 9.79 -4.38 26.46
C PHE A 246 8.35 -4.78 26.12
N ARG A 247 8.06 -6.08 26.02
CA ARG A 247 6.74 -6.60 25.59
C ARG A 247 5.56 -5.94 26.30
N PHE A 248 5.68 -5.67 27.61
CA PHE A 248 4.62 -5.09 28.43
C PHE A 248 4.77 -3.59 28.74
N ASN A 249 5.72 -2.89 28.10
CA ASN A 249 5.89 -1.45 28.29
C ASN A 249 4.75 -0.70 27.59
N LYS A 250 3.76 -0.23 28.36
CA LYS A 250 2.54 0.36 27.79
C LYS A 250 2.64 1.85 27.42
N THR A 251 3.44 2.61 28.15
CA THR A 251 3.45 4.09 28.11
C THR A 251 4.83 4.71 28.40
N GLY A 252 5.89 3.91 28.53
CA GLY A 252 7.23 4.42 28.82
C GLY A 252 7.80 5.22 27.64
N TYR A 253 8.83 6.02 27.89
CA TYR A 253 9.51 6.80 26.85
C TYR A 253 11.01 6.88 27.09
N TYR A 254 11.82 7.07 26.04
CA TYR A 254 13.30 7.08 26.13
C TYR A 254 13.91 5.79 26.70
N ASN A 255 13.29 4.63 26.53
CA ASN A 255 13.85 3.37 27.03
C ASN A 255 14.61 2.63 25.94
N THR A 256 15.79 2.10 26.24
CA THR A 256 16.58 1.24 25.35
C THR A 256 16.78 -0.13 25.97
N GLY A 257 16.38 -1.18 25.25
CA GLY A 257 16.32 -2.55 25.72
C GLY A 257 16.89 -3.45 24.63
N VAL A 258 18.05 -4.06 24.88
CA VAL A 258 18.71 -4.94 23.91
C VAL A 258 18.93 -6.32 24.52
N GLY A 259 18.33 -7.32 23.89
CA GLY A 259 18.34 -8.72 24.32
C GLY A 259 16.95 -9.35 24.36
N ILE A 260 16.92 -10.69 24.37
CA ILE A 260 15.67 -11.44 24.56
C ILE A 260 15.11 -11.12 25.95
N ASN A 261 13.83 -10.72 26.00
CA ASN A 261 13.13 -10.32 27.23
C ASN A 261 13.76 -9.12 27.96
N ALA A 262 14.58 -8.30 27.30
CA ALA A 262 15.08 -7.05 27.91
C ALA A 262 13.90 -6.17 28.32
N GLY A 263 13.83 -5.76 29.59
CA GLY A 263 12.72 -4.92 30.09
C GLY A 263 11.34 -5.60 30.05
N TYR A 264 11.26 -6.94 29.97
CA TYR A 264 10.00 -7.68 29.88
C TYR A 264 9.00 -7.32 30.98
N TYR A 265 9.46 -7.04 32.19
CA TYR A 265 8.60 -6.71 33.33
C TYR A 265 8.35 -5.20 33.52
N ALA A 266 8.88 -4.32 32.66
CA ALA A 266 8.63 -2.89 32.70
C ALA A 266 7.18 -2.63 32.27
N LYS A 267 6.27 -2.39 33.23
CA LYS A 267 4.81 -2.39 32.98
C LYS A 267 4.22 -0.99 32.77
N LYS A 268 4.72 0.09 33.41
CA LYS A 268 4.22 1.48 33.27
C LYS A 268 5.24 2.53 33.74
N LYS A 269 5.26 3.70 33.05
CA LYS A 269 5.98 4.94 33.44
C LYS A 269 7.50 4.84 33.58
N GLU A 270 8.15 3.82 33.02
CA GLU A 270 9.62 3.80 33.00
C GLU A 270 10.15 4.75 31.92
N THR A 271 11.10 5.58 32.31
CA THR A 271 11.68 6.63 31.47
C THR A 271 13.19 6.61 31.60
N HIS A 272 13.89 6.81 30.49
CA HIS A 272 15.36 6.77 30.44
C HIS A 272 15.98 5.44 30.92
N LEU A 273 15.26 4.33 30.76
CA LEU A 273 15.76 3.02 31.15
C LEU A 273 16.72 2.47 30.09
N LEU A 274 17.97 2.17 30.46
CA LEU A 274 18.89 1.38 29.64
C LEU A 274 18.99 -0.05 30.19
N VAL A 275 18.55 -1.04 29.41
CA VAL A 275 18.57 -2.47 29.76
C VAL A 275 19.30 -3.25 28.68
N LEU A 276 20.49 -3.75 29.01
CA LEU A 276 21.28 -4.64 28.15
C LEU A 276 21.33 -6.00 28.85
N ILE A 277 20.62 -7.02 28.35
CA ILE A 277 20.63 -8.34 29.03
C ILE A 277 20.67 -9.50 28.04
N GLN A 278 21.65 -10.40 28.21
CA GLN A 278 21.51 -11.82 27.89
C GLN A 278 21.08 -12.57 29.17
N GLY A 279 19.81 -12.97 29.27
CA GLY A 279 19.33 -13.87 30.33
C GLY A 279 18.79 -13.20 31.61
N TRP A 280 17.49 -13.42 31.86
CA TRP A 280 16.76 -13.32 33.13
C TRP A 280 17.23 -12.26 34.16
N ALA A 281 16.92 -10.98 33.93
CA ALA A 281 16.81 -10.04 35.05
C ALA A 281 15.42 -10.18 35.71
N LYS A 282 15.31 -11.17 36.60
CA LYS A 282 14.31 -11.17 37.67
C LYS A 282 14.83 -10.22 38.76
N GLU A 283 14.04 -9.21 39.10
CA GLU A 283 13.84 -8.73 40.48
C GLU A 283 15.05 -8.81 41.44
N ALA A 284 16.22 -8.32 41.05
CA ALA A 284 17.34 -8.11 41.97
C ALA A 284 17.44 -6.60 42.25
N PRO A 285 17.30 -6.14 43.51
CA PRO A 285 17.48 -4.74 43.89
C PRO A 285 18.97 -4.33 43.77
N GLY A 286 19.49 -4.33 42.54
CA GLY A 286 20.91 -4.14 42.22
C GLY A 286 21.31 -4.54 40.79
N ALA A 287 20.45 -5.14 39.97
CA ALA A 287 20.72 -5.26 38.54
C ALA A 287 20.66 -3.84 37.93
N MET A 288 21.79 -3.33 37.44
CA MET A 288 21.97 -1.94 37.05
C MET A 288 20.84 -1.41 36.14
N LEU A 289 19.84 -0.77 36.75
CA LEU A 289 19.15 0.37 36.18
C LEU A 289 20.17 1.50 36.18
N GLN A 290 20.95 1.63 35.11
CA GLN A 290 21.68 2.87 34.89
C GLN A 290 20.65 3.91 34.45
N GLN A 291 20.08 4.64 35.41
CA GLN A 291 19.45 5.93 35.11
C GLN A 291 20.56 6.83 34.59
N ILE A 292 20.56 7.11 33.29
CA ILE A 292 21.40 8.17 32.73
C ILE A 292 20.74 9.49 33.14
N PRO A 293 21.43 10.39 33.87
CA PRO A 293 20.87 11.69 34.25
C PRO A 293 20.46 12.46 32.99
N ALA A 294 19.31 13.14 33.05
CA ALA A 294 18.94 14.10 32.02
C ALA A 294 20.01 15.22 31.99
N LEU A 295 20.60 15.45 30.81
CA LEU A 295 21.46 16.61 30.53
C LEU A 295 20.62 17.85 30.30
#